data_AF-A0A819ZMQ5-F1
#
_entry.id   AF-A0A819ZMQ5-F1
#
_cell.length_a   1.000
_cell.length_b   1.000
_cell.length_c   1.000
_cell.angle_alpha   90.00
_cell.angle_beta   90.00
_cell.angle_gamma   90.00
#
_symmetry.space_group_name_H-M   'P 1'
#
loop_
_entity.id
_entity.type
_entity.pdbx_description
1 polymer ?
#
loop_
_entity_poly.entity_id
_entity_poly.type
_entity_poly.pdbx_seq_one_letter_code
_entity_poly.pdbx_strand_id
1 'polypeptide(L)'
;MVSFDIASLYTNVPLTETIEIILKRLYDGHAKPPAINQKDMKELLDLATKDSHFLSNGQLYDQIDGVSMGSPLAPLFAEIFLQDFEKKYLSSPEDMGIVYWKRYVDDTFVLFDPKFSVHHVCNTLSQYHPSIKFTVEKEKKDGDGKKKKEKEQK
;
A
#
# COMPACT_ATOMS: atom_id res chain seq x y z
N MET A 1 -11.81 -16.35 7.69
CA MET A 1 -10.47 -15.83 7.34
C MET A 1 -10.52 -15.37 5.90
N VAL A 2 -9.90 -14.24 5.61
CA VAL A 2 -9.87 -13.64 4.27
C VAL A 2 -8.50 -13.06 4.00
N SER A 3 -8.12 -13.03 2.73
CA SER A 3 -6.98 -12.25 2.27
C SER A 3 -7.51 -10.99 1.60
N PHE A 4 -6.96 -9.83 1.96
CA PHE A 4 -7.09 -8.65 1.11
C PHE A 4 -5.83 -8.49 0.27
N ASP A 5 -6.00 -8.00 -0.96
CA ASP A 5 -4.91 -7.66 -1.86
C ASP A 5 -5.08 -6.21 -2.32
N ILE A 6 -3.99 -5.46 -2.40
CA ILE A 6 -3.99 -4.06 -2.82
C ILE A 6 -3.73 -4.00 -4.33
N ALA A 7 -4.72 -3.50 -5.07
CA ALA A 7 -4.63 -3.45 -6.52
C ALA A 7 -3.50 -2.50 -6.97
N SER A 8 -2.57 -3.05 -7.76
CA SER A 8 -1.49 -2.31 -8.42
C SER A 8 -0.68 -1.42 -7.46
N LEU A 9 -0.32 -1.96 -6.29
CA LEU A 9 0.27 -1.21 -5.18
C LEU A 9 1.33 -0.20 -5.62
N TYR A 10 2.43 -0.63 -6.26
CA TYR A 10 3.55 0.27 -6.57
C TYR A 10 3.16 1.43 -7.48
N THR A 11 2.38 1.18 -8.53
CA THR A 11 1.92 2.22 -9.46
C THR A 11 0.87 3.15 -8.85
N ASN A 12 0.35 2.81 -7.67
CA ASN A 12 -0.69 3.54 -6.95
C ASN A 12 -0.19 4.18 -5.64
N VAL A 13 1.11 4.10 -5.32
CA VAL A 13 1.67 4.81 -4.17
C VAL A 13 1.75 6.31 -4.49
N PRO A 14 1.07 7.20 -3.74
CA PRO A 14 1.11 8.63 -4.00
C PRO A 14 2.51 9.18 -3.64
N LEU A 15 3.31 9.53 -4.64
CA LEU A 15 4.72 9.88 -4.42
C LEU A 15 4.89 11.09 -3.51
N THR A 16 4.17 12.17 -3.79
CA THR A 16 4.28 13.43 -3.04
C THR A 16 3.90 13.24 -1.58
N GLU A 17 2.78 12.56 -1.31
CA GLU A 17 2.35 12.28 0.07
C GLU A 17 3.37 11.40 0.80
N THR A 18 3.88 10.37 0.12
CA THR A 18 4.87 9.45 0.70
C THR A 18 6.17 10.17 1.05
N ILE A 19 6.65 11.08 0.19
CA ILE A 19 7.84 11.91 0.46
C ILE A 19 7.62 12.77 1.71
N GLU A 20 6.47 13.42 1.84
CA GLU A 20 6.17 14.23 3.04
C GLU A 20 6.11 13.37 4.32
N ILE A 21 5.57 12.16 4.25
CA ILE A 21 5.58 11.19 5.36
C ILE A 21 7.04 10.81 5.73
N ILE A 22 7.89 10.54 4.73
CA ILE A 22 9.31 10.22 4.94
C ILE A 22 10.03 11.38 5.64
N LEU A 23 9.88 12.61 5.13
CA LEU A 23 10.52 13.79 5.69
C LEU A 23 10.08 14.03 7.13
N LYS A 24 8.78 13.95 7.40
CA LYS A 24 8.24 14.07 8.76
C LYS A 24 8.86 13.02 9.70
N ARG A 25 8.97 11.76 9.27
CA ARG A 25 9.56 10.69 10.10
C ARG A 25 11.05 10.89 10.34
N LEU A 26 11.80 11.42 9.36
CA LEU A 26 13.25 11.62 9.46
C LEU A 26 13.65 12.84 10.27
N TYR A 27 12.89 13.94 10.18
CA TYR A 27 13.28 15.24 10.74
C TYR A 27 12.45 15.66 11.96
N ASP A 28 11.19 15.23 12.06
CA ASP A 28 10.32 15.53 13.22
C ASP A 28 10.22 14.34 14.19
N GLY A 29 10.88 13.23 13.85
CA GLY A 29 10.88 12.01 14.66
C GLY A 29 11.77 12.10 15.90
N HIS A 30 11.72 11.06 16.72
CA HIS A 30 12.59 10.94 17.91
C HIS A 30 14.03 10.53 17.59
N ALA A 31 14.33 10.21 16.33
CA ALA A 31 15.66 9.82 15.88
C ALA A 31 16.52 11.04 15.55
N LYS A 32 17.84 10.88 15.65
CA LYS A 32 18.78 11.91 15.18
C LYS A 32 18.60 12.06 13.66
N PRO A 33 18.33 13.28 13.15
CA PRO A 33 18.12 13.47 11.72
C PRO A 33 19.41 13.19 10.92
N PRO A 34 19.27 12.89 9.61
CA PRO A 34 20.41 12.77 8.72
C PRO A 34 21.24 14.06 8.67
N ALA A 35 22.51 13.96 8.27
CA ALA A 35 23.36 15.13 8.05
C ALA A 35 22.87 16.03 6.89
N ILE A 36 22.17 15.44 5.93
CA ILE A 36 21.52 16.15 4.82
C ILE A 36 20.31 16.91 5.40
N ASN A 37 20.14 18.17 5.05
CA ASN A 37 18.99 18.95 5.51
C ASN A 37 17.68 18.47 4.82
N GLN A 38 16.53 18.82 5.41
CA GLN A 38 15.22 18.36 4.94
C GLN A 38 14.91 18.78 3.49
N LYS A 39 15.33 19.97 3.08
CA LYS A 39 15.09 20.48 1.72
C LYS A 39 15.86 19.65 0.70
N ASP A 40 17.15 19.44 0.93
CA ASP A 40 18.00 18.66 0.01
C ASP A 40 17.55 17.19 -0.03
N MET A 41 17.12 16.63 1.11
CA MET A 41 16.56 15.27 1.14
C MET A 41 15.28 15.17 0.29
N LYS A 42 14.40 16.18 0.36
CA LYS A 42 13.19 16.22 -0.47
C LYS A 42 13.56 16.24 -1.95
N GLU A 43 14.47 17.13 -2.36
CA GLU A 43 14.92 17.24 -3.75
C GLU A 43 15.52 15.92 -4.26
N LEU A 44 16.30 15.21 -3.43
CA LEU A 44 16.84 13.89 -3.77
C LEU A 44 15.77 12.82 -3.93
N LEU A 45 14.75 12.80 -3.07
CA LEU A 45 13.64 11.84 -3.16
C LEU A 45 12.75 12.13 -4.38
N ASP A 46 12.47 13.41 -4.66
CA ASP A 46 11.73 13.83 -5.84
C ASP A 46 12.48 13.38 -7.11
N LEU A 47 13.77 13.68 -7.22
CA LEU A 47 14.62 13.26 -8.35
C LEU A 47 14.68 11.73 -8.51
N ALA A 48 14.78 11.00 -7.40
CA ALA A 48 14.90 9.54 -7.44
C ALA A 48 13.57 8.81 -7.77
N THR A 49 12.42 9.50 -7.74
CA THR A 49 11.11 8.85 -7.89
C THR A 49 10.23 9.45 -8.96
N LYS A 50 10.13 10.78 -9.08
CA LYS A 50 9.25 11.47 -10.02
C LYS A 50 9.80 11.53 -11.44
N ASP A 51 11.12 11.55 -11.59
CA ASP A 51 11.79 11.57 -12.90
C ASP A 51 12.04 10.15 -13.45
N SER A 52 11.05 9.27 -13.29
CA SER A 52 11.12 7.88 -13.77
C SER A 52 10.62 7.78 -15.21
N HIS A 53 11.52 7.46 -16.13
CA HIS A 53 11.20 7.20 -17.54
C HIS A 53 11.40 5.71 -17.86
N PHE A 54 10.50 5.11 -18.64
CA PHE A 54 10.65 3.74 -19.10
C PHE A 54 10.35 3.60 -20.59
N LEU A 55 11.07 2.68 -21.25
CA LEU A 55 10.89 2.36 -22.65
C LEU A 55 10.01 1.11 -22.78
N SER A 56 8.92 1.21 -23.54
CA SER A 56 8.07 0.07 -23.89
C SER A 56 7.73 0.12 -25.37
N ASN A 57 7.94 -0.98 -26.10
CA ASN A 57 7.71 -1.07 -27.55
C ASN A 57 8.38 0.07 -28.36
N GLY A 58 9.57 0.51 -27.93
CA GLY A 58 10.31 1.60 -28.58
C GLY A 58 9.76 3.01 -28.31
N GLN A 59 8.75 3.14 -27.44
CA GLN A 59 8.21 4.43 -27.01
C GLN A 59 8.64 4.74 -25.58
N LEU A 60 9.03 5.99 -25.34
CA LEU A 60 9.39 6.49 -24.01
C LEU A 60 8.11 6.95 -23.30
N TYR A 61 7.97 6.53 -22.05
CA TYR A 61 6.85 6.90 -21.18
C TYR A 61 7.38 7.54 -19.90
N ASP A 62 6.66 8.56 -19.45
CA ASP A 62 6.89 9.21 -18.17
C ASP A 62 5.96 8.60 -17.13
N GLN A 63 6.51 8.21 -15.98
CA GLN A 63 5.70 7.79 -14.87
C GLN A 63 5.21 9.02 -14.09
N ILE A 64 3.91 9.33 -14.25
CA ILE A 64 3.29 10.53 -13.68
C ILE A 64 3.11 10.42 -12.16
N ASP A 65 2.75 9.25 -11.66
CA ASP A 65 2.61 8.95 -10.23
C ASP A 65 2.82 7.44 -9.98
N GLY A 66 2.89 7.06 -8.71
CA GLY A 66 3.34 5.73 -8.33
C GLY A 66 4.84 5.59 -8.41
N VAL A 67 5.40 4.60 -7.73
CA VAL A 67 6.82 4.29 -7.84
C VAL A 67 7.02 3.32 -9.01
N SER A 68 8.08 3.53 -9.78
CA SER A 68 8.46 2.64 -10.88
C SER A 68 8.72 1.23 -10.37
N MET A 69 8.08 0.26 -11.01
CA MET A 69 8.35 -1.15 -10.75
C MET A 69 9.80 -1.44 -11.12
N GLY A 70 10.56 -2.04 -10.21
CA GLY A 70 12.00 -2.25 -10.36
C GLY A 70 12.86 -1.13 -9.76
N SER A 71 12.27 -0.01 -9.32
CA SER A 71 13.00 0.97 -8.50
C SER A 71 13.42 0.33 -7.17
N PRO A 72 14.69 0.50 -6.74
CA PRO A 72 15.13 0.03 -5.43
C PRO A 72 14.37 0.70 -4.27
N LEU A 73 13.74 1.86 -4.53
CA LEU A 73 12.95 2.58 -3.53
C LEU A 73 11.48 2.13 -3.48
N ALA A 74 10.99 1.38 -4.47
CA ALA A 74 9.58 0.99 -4.54
C ALA A 74 9.08 0.23 -3.31
N PRO A 75 9.79 -0.79 -2.79
CA PRO A 75 9.37 -1.49 -1.58
C PRO A 75 9.32 -0.57 -0.35
N LEU A 76 10.28 0.34 -0.22
CA LEU A 76 10.36 1.28 0.91
C LEU A 76 9.20 2.27 0.89
N PHE A 77 8.93 2.88 -0.27
CA PHE A 77 7.85 3.85 -0.44
C PHE A 77 6.49 3.21 -0.18
N ALA A 78 6.23 2.04 -0.76
CA ALA A 78 5.00 1.31 -0.53
C ALA A 78 4.81 0.97 0.96
N GLU A 79 5.86 0.48 1.63
CA GLU A 79 5.77 0.11 3.04
C GLU A 79 5.54 1.33 3.94
N ILE A 80 6.26 2.44 3.72
CA ILE A 80 6.10 3.65 4.54
C ILE A 80 4.70 4.23 4.39
N PHE A 81 4.21 4.31 3.15
CA PHE A 81 2.86 4.81 2.86
C PHE A 81 1.79 3.93 3.48
N LEU A 82 1.86 2.60 3.29
CA LEU A 82 0.87 1.68 3.85
C LEU A 82 0.89 1.64 5.38
N GLN A 83 2.06 1.74 6.01
CA GLN A 83 2.13 1.87 7.47
C GLN A 83 1.45 3.15 7.97
N ASP A 84 1.57 4.25 7.22
CA ASP A 84 0.90 5.51 7.58
C ASP A 84 -0.61 5.40 7.40
N PHE A 85 -1.05 4.82 6.27
CA PHE A 85 -2.45 4.50 6.00
C PHE A 85 -3.05 3.63 7.09
N GLU A 86 -2.40 2.53 7.47
CA GLU A 86 -2.86 1.62 8.52
C GLU A 86 -2.95 2.34 9.87
N LYS A 87 -1.94 3.12 10.26
CA LYS A 87 -1.98 3.90 11.52
C LYS A 87 -3.14 4.90 11.55
N LYS A 88 -3.44 5.52 10.41
CA LYS A 88 -4.45 6.57 10.30
C LYS A 88 -5.87 6.03 10.27
N TYR A 89 -6.10 4.94 9.55
CA TYR A 89 -7.44 4.44 9.25
C TYR A 89 -7.79 3.12 9.96
N LEU A 90 -6.81 2.39 10.47
CA LEU A 90 -7.00 1.16 11.26
C LEU A 90 -6.60 1.36 12.72
N SER A 91 -6.86 2.55 13.28
CA SER A 91 -6.65 2.84 14.70
C SER A 91 -7.64 2.12 15.62
N SER A 92 -8.84 1.80 15.10
CA SER A 92 -9.89 1.01 15.79
C SER A 92 -10.41 -0.12 14.88
N PRO A 93 -9.57 -1.14 14.59
CA PRO A 93 -9.95 -2.23 13.67
C PRO A 93 -11.12 -3.07 14.17
N GLU A 94 -11.29 -3.19 15.49
CA GLU A 94 -12.43 -3.86 16.13
C GLU A 94 -13.80 -3.29 15.73
N ASP A 95 -13.91 -1.99 15.46
CA ASP A 95 -15.17 -1.35 15.01
C ASP A 95 -15.59 -1.83 13.61
N MET A 96 -14.64 -2.34 12.83
CA MET A 96 -14.87 -2.95 11.51
C MET A 96 -14.98 -4.48 11.60
N GLY A 97 -14.99 -5.05 12.81
CA GLY A 97 -15.00 -6.49 13.03
C GLY A 97 -13.68 -7.17 12.68
N ILE A 98 -12.58 -6.43 12.57
CA ILE A 98 -11.25 -6.99 12.34
C ILE A 98 -10.67 -7.47 13.68
N VAL A 99 -10.52 -8.77 13.83
CA VAL A 99 -9.97 -9.42 15.04
C VAL A 99 -8.44 -9.51 14.95
N TYR A 100 -7.90 -9.66 13.73
CA TYR A 100 -6.47 -9.76 13.50
C TYR A 100 -6.12 -9.21 12.12
N TRP A 101 -5.06 -8.42 12.03
CA TRP A 101 -4.56 -7.80 10.80
C TRP A 101 -3.05 -8.01 10.67
N LYS A 102 -2.60 -8.64 9.58
CA LYS A 102 -1.19 -8.72 9.21
C LYS A 102 -1.01 -8.55 7.72
N ARG A 103 -0.21 -7.54 7.34
CA ARG A 103 0.15 -7.26 5.96
C ARG A 103 1.58 -7.71 5.66
N TYR A 104 1.77 -8.27 4.47
CA TYR A 104 3.05 -8.54 3.84
C TYR A 104 3.04 -7.91 2.45
N VAL A 105 3.70 -6.77 2.29
CA VAL A 105 3.66 -5.96 1.06
C VAL A 105 2.23 -5.57 0.70
N ASP A 106 1.64 -6.16 -0.35
CA ASP A 106 0.29 -5.95 -0.88
C ASP A 106 -0.75 -6.94 -0.31
N ASP A 107 -0.32 -8.15 0.03
CA ASP A 107 -1.14 -9.19 0.64
C ASP A 107 -1.41 -8.90 2.13
N THR A 108 -2.68 -8.95 2.53
CA THR A 108 -3.09 -8.76 3.92
C THR A 108 -3.93 -9.94 4.41
N PHE A 109 -3.42 -10.62 5.42
CA PHE A 109 -4.11 -11.66 6.15
C PHE A 109 -5.01 -11.06 7.23
N VAL A 110 -6.31 -11.38 7.19
CA VAL A 110 -7.29 -10.84 8.14
C VAL A 110 -8.21 -11.91 8.74
N LEU A 111 -8.37 -11.86 10.07
CA LEU A 111 -9.43 -12.57 10.79
C LEU A 111 -10.57 -11.61 11.10
N PHE A 112 -11.79 -12.01 10.75
CA PHE A 112 -13.01 -11.21 10.91
C PHE A 112 -13.98 -11.86 11.88
N ASP A 113 -14.69 -11.03 12.66
CA ASP A 113 -15.91 -11.42 13.35
C ASP A 113 -16.98 -11.80 12.30
N PRO A 114 -17.57 -13.01 12.37
CA PRO A 114 -18.62 -13.46 11.44
C PRO A 114 -19.84 -12.55 11.35
N LYS A 115 -20.08 -11.66 12.33
CA LYS A 115 -21.19 -10.70 12.33
C LYS A 115 -21.00 -9.58 11.31
N PHE A 116 -19.78 -9.34 10.83
CA PHE A 116 -19.45 -8.26 9.93
C PHE A 116 -19.35 -8.71 8.47
N SER A 117 -19.81 -7.86 7.57
CA SER A 117 -19.68 -8.10 6.13
C SER A 117 -18.28 -7.74 5.65
N VAL A 118 -17.49 -8.75 5.29
CA VAL A 118 -16.13 -8.55 4.75
C VAL A 118 -16.14 -7.64 3.51
N HIS A 119 -17.12 -7.80 2.61
CA HIS A 119 -17.21 -6.95 1.40
C HIS A 119 -17.49 -5.50 1.75
N HIS A 120 -18.33 -5.25 2.75
CA HIS A 120 -18.58 -3.89 3.22
C HIS A 120 -17.28 -3.27 3.75
N VAL A 121 -16.53 -3.99 4.58
CA VAL A 121 -15.25 -3.51 5.12
C VAL A 121 -14.22 -3.29 3.99
N CYS A 122 -14.10 -4.21 3.04
CA CYS A 122 -13.23 -4.05 1.87
C CYS A 122 -13.56 -2.78 1.06
N ASN A 123 -14.85 -2.50 0.86
CA ASN A 123 -15.30 -1.30 0.17
C ASN A 123 -15.00 -0.04 0.97
N THR A 124 -15.24 -0.07 2.29
CA THR A 124 -14.91 1.04 3.19
C THR A 124 -13.42 1.35 3.19
N LEU A 125 -12.56 0.33 3.29
CA LEU A 125 -11.09 0.50 3.22
C LEU A 125 -10.66 1.15 1.89
N SER A 126 -11.29 0.74 0.79
CA SER A 126 -11.04 1.30 -0.55
C SER A 126 -11.55 2.74 -0.74
N GLN A 127 -12.30 3.28 0.22
CA GLN A 127 -12.78 4.66 0.22
C GLN A 127 -11.91 5.58 1.08
N TYR A 128 -11.05 5.05 1.95
CA TYR A 128 -10.21 5.87 2.82
C TYR A 128 -9.14 6.68 2.09
N HIS A 129 -8.67 6.18 0.95
CA HIS A 129 -7.71 6.89 0.13
C HIS A 129 -7.98 6.67 -1.36
N PRO A 130 -7.97 7.72 -2.21
CA PRO A 130 -8.26 7.58 -3.64
C PRO A 130 -7.29 6.66 -4.37
N SER A 131 -6.03 6.61 -3.91
CA SER A 131 -4.99 5.82 -4.55
C SER A 131 -4.97 4.34 -4.12
N ILE A 132 -5.65 3.95 -3.04
CA ILE A 132 -5.64 2.56 -2.57
C ILE A 132 -6.99 1.91 -2.83
N LYS A 133 -6.95 0.73 -3.46
CA LYS A 133 -8.10 -0.13 -3.67
C LYS A 133 -7.79 -1.52 -3.16
N PHE A 134 -8.62 -1.99 -2.23
CA PHE A 134 -8.55 -3.34 -1.71
C PHE A 134 -9.46 -4.25 -2.52
N THR A 135 -9.01 -5.48 -2.67
CA THR A 135 -9.76 -6.60 -3.22
C THR A 135 -9.80 -7.70 -2.19
N VAL A 136 -10.79 -8.59 -2.25
CA VAL A 136 -10.94 -9.68 -1.29
C VAL A 136 -10.83 -11.02 -1.98
N GLU A 137 -9.98 -11.88 -1.43
CA GLU A 137 -9.88 -13.29 -1.77
C GLU A 137 -10.38 -14.12 -0.57
N LYS A 138 -11.41 -14.93 -0.79
CA LYS A 138 -11.92 -15.86 0.23
C LYS A 138 -11.35 -17.24 -0.01
N GLU A 139 -10.98 -17.95 1.06
CA GLU A 139 -10.67 -19.37 0.96
C GLU A 139 -11.94 -20.15 0.61
N LYS A 140 -11.95 -20.83 -0.54
CA LYS A 140 -12.89 -21.91 -0.85
C LYS A 140 -12.24 -23.25 -0.48
N LYS A 141 -13.01 -24.14 0.17
CA LYS A 141 -12.64 -25.54 0.31
C LYS A 141 -13.08 -26.27 -0.96
N ASP A 142 -12.15 -26.61 -1.83
CA ASP A 142 -12.44 -27.57 -2.90
C ASP A 142 -12.44 -28.99 -2.31
N GLY A 143 -13.41 -29.81 -2.71
CA GLY A 143 -13.60 -31.20 -2.24
C GLY A 143 -12.48 -32.18 -2.61
N ASP A 144 -11.35 -31.71 -3.12
CA ASP A 144 -10.25 -32.54 -3.66
C ASP A 144 -8.85 -32.08 -3.19
N GLY A 145 -8.77 -31.31 -2.09
CA GLY A 145 -7.51 -31.00 -1.39
C GLY A 145 -6.53 -30.08 -2.13
N LYS A 146 -6.85 -29.58 -3.33
CA LYS A 146 -6.05 -28.57 -4.04
C LYS A 146 -6.57 -27.16 -3.77
N LYS A 147 -5.65 -26.26 -3.40
CA LYS A 147 -5.91 -24.83 -3.15
C LYS A 147 -5.86 -24.07 -4.47
N LYS A 148 -6.91 -23.37 -4.86
CA LYS A 148 -6.88 -22.37 -5.94
C LYS A 148 -7.27 -20.98 -5.41
N LYS A 149 -6.49 -19.98 -5.83
CA LYS A 149 -6.75 -18.55 -5.60
C LYS A 149 -7.54 -18.01 -6.79
N GLU A 150 -8.61 -17.25 -6.55
CA GLU A 150 -9.39 -16.61 -7.62
C GLU A 150 -9.77 -15.20 -7.15
N LYS A 151 -9.38 -14.20 -7.93
CA LYS A 151 -9.69 -12.79 -7.69
C LYS A 151 -11.13 -12.52 -8.14
N GLU A 152 -12.02 -12.22 -7.19
CA GLU A 152 -13.36 -11.74 -7.51
C GLU A 152 -13.35 -10.20 -7.54
N GLN A 153 -13.37 -9.62 -8.75
CA GLN A 153 -13.77 -8.23 -9.00
C GLN A 153 -15.00 -8.24 -9.92
N LYS A 154 -16.05 -7.53 -9.50
CA LYS A 154 -17.01 -6.90 -10.40
C LYS A 154 -17.14 -5.45 -9.99
#